data_AF-A0A353NF48-F1
#
_entry.id   AF-A0A353NF48-F1
#
_cell.length_a   1.000
_cell.length_b   1.000
_cell.length_c   1.000
_cell.angle_alpha   90.00
_cell.angle_beta   90.00
_cell.angle_gamma   90.00
#
_symmetry.space_group_name_H-M   'P 1'
#
loop_
_entity.id
_entity.type
_entity.pdbx_description
1 polymer ?
#
loop_
_entity_poly.entity_id
_entity_poly.type
_entity_poly.pdbx_seq_one_letter_code
_entity_poly.pdbx_strand_id
1 'polypeptide(L)'
;MNPFCPSHKKDLTFVGVIVLIIAACLVMPDLFNSPYSREEERYVGTVQTVDDSHIQRYGIVKAGSQQLTVRLDEGPYKGREIA
;
A
#
# COMPACT_ATOMS: atom_id res chain seq x y z
N MET A 1 45.17 17.92 -4.77
CA MET A 1 44.31 18.90 -5.45
C MET A 1 43.75 18.20 -6.68
N ASN A 2 42.54 17.66 -6.60
CA ASN A 2 42.00 16.81 -7.66
C ASN A 2 41.58 17.67 -8.86
N PRO A 3 42.01 17.37 -10.10
CA PRO A 3 41.53 18.05 -11.28
C PRO A 3 40.29 17.31 -11.79
N PHE A 4 39.15 17.47 -11.12
CA PHE A 4 37.87 17.16 -11.75
C PHE A 4 37.54 18.33 -12.68
N CYS A 5 37.99 18.24 -13.93
CA CYS A 5 37.44 19.06 -15.01
C CYS A 5 36.18 18.33 -15.50
N PRO A 6 34.96 18.81 -15.20
CA PRO A 6 33.76 18.11 -15.59
C PRO A 6 33.59 18.20 -17.10
N SER A 7 33.49 17.04 -17.75
CA SER A 7 33.11 16.98 -19.16
C SER A 7 31.65 17.38 -19.26
N HIS A 8 31.41 18.67 -19.48
CA HIS A 8 30.10 19.35 -19.42
C HIS A 8 28.97 18.66 -20.21
N LYS A 9 29.32 17.86 -21.23
CA LYS A 9 28.37 17.07 -22.03
C LYS A 9 27.90 15.81 -21.31
N LYS A 10 28.77 15.13 -20.56
CA LYS A 10 28.44 13.89 -19.84
C LYS A 10 27.54 14.18 -18.64
N ASP A 11 27.80 15.29 -17.95
CA ASP A 11 26.99 15.74 -16.83
C ASP A 11 25.59 16.13 -17.28
N LEU A 12 25.47 16.83 -18.43
CA LEU A 12 24.17 17.19 -19.01
C LEU A 12 23.34 15.95 -19.37
N THR A 13 23.96 14.92 -19.96
CA THR A 13 23.29 13.65 -20.27
C THR A 13 22.80 12.96 -19.01
N PHE A 14 23.63 12.91 -17.96
CA PHE A 14 23.27 12.28 -16.68
C PHE A 14 22.10 12.99 -16.00
N VAL A 15 22.14 14.31 -15.94
CA VAL A 15 21.04 15.13 -15.42
C VAL A 15 19.75 14.91 -16.23
N GLY A 16 19.86 14.85 -17.57
CA GLY A 16 18.72 14.57 -18.44
C GLY A 16 18.06 13.22 -18.15
N VAL A 17 18.86 12.17 -17.93
CA VAL A 17 18.34 10.83 -17.56
C VAL A 17 17.63 10.85 -16.21
N ILE A 18 18.22 11.51 -15.19
CA ILE A 18 17.59 11.62 -13.87
C ILE A 18 16.27 12.37 -13.94
N VAL A 19 16.24 13.51 -14.66
CA VAL A 19 15.02 14.31 -14.84
C VAL A 19 13.93 13.48 -15.53
N LEU A 20 14.29 12.67 -16.53
CA LEU A 20 13.36 11.78 -17.23
C LEU A 20 12.79 10.70 -16.30
N ILE A 21 13.62 10.10 -15.44
CA ILE A 21 13.17 9.12 -14.43
C ILE A 21 12.21 9.79 -13.44
N ILE A 22 12.53 10.99 -12.94
CA ILE A 22 11.66 11.74 -12.03
C ILE A 22 10.33 12.06 -12.70
N ALA A 23 10.35 12.55 -13.94
CA ALA A 23 9.14 12.83 -14.71
C ALA A 23 8.30 11.57 -14.92
N ALA A 24 8.92 10.42 -15.21
CA ALA A 24 8.24 9.14 -15.32
C ALA A 24 7.58 8.72 -14.00
N CYS A 25 8.27 8.87 -12.87
CA CYS A 25 7.70 8.60 -11.54
C CYS A 25 6.54 9.52 -11.19
N LEU A 26 6.56 10.79 -11.63
CA LEU A 26 5.47 11.74 -11.39
C LEU A 26 4.23 11.45 -12.24
N VAL A 27 4.41 10.95 -13.47
CA VAL A 27 3.29 10.59 -14.37
C VAL A 27 2.71 9.21 -14.04
N MET A 28 3.48 8.33 -13.40
CA MET A 28 3.04 7.02 -12.92
C MET A 28 3.06 6.93 -11.38
N PRO A 29 2.22 7.71 -10.66
CA PRO A 29 2.14 7.64 -9.20
C PRO A 29 1.51 6.32 -8.70
N ASP A 30 0.99 5.47 -9.60
CA ASP A 30 0.00 4.44 -9.26
C ASP A 30 0.35 3.01 -9.72
N LEU A 31 1.62 2.71 -10.03
CA LEU A 31 2.00 1.30 -10.26
C LEU A 31 1.83 0.43 -8.99
N PHE A 32 1.75 1.07 -7.83
CA PHE A 32 1.41 0.45 -6.57
C PHE A 32 -0.04 0.74 -6.24
N ASN A 33 -0.96 0.01 -6.87
CA ASN A 33 -2.33 -0.12 -6.39
C ASN A 33 -2.27 -0.69 -4.96
N SER A 34 -2.25 0.20 -3.97
CA SER A 34 -2.54 -0.17 -2.61
C SER A 34 -3.96 -0.72 -2.59
N PRO A 35 -4.20 -1.95 -2.09
CA PRO A 35 -5.56 -2.47 -1.93
C PRO A 35 -6.43 -1.60 -1.01
N TYR A 36 -5.83 -0.63 -0.31
CA TYR A 36 -6.45 0.30 0.63
C TYR A 36 -6.69 1.72 0.06
N SER A 37 -6.48 1.94 -1.25
CA SER A 37 -6.66 3.27 -1.88
C SER A 37 -8.05 3.50 -2.47
N ARG A 38 -9.00 2.58 -2.27
CA ARG A 38 -10.39 2.77 -2.72
C ARG A 38 -11.12 3.74 -1.79
N GLU A 39 -12.20 4.35 -2.27
CA GLU A 39 -13.18 5.01 -1.41
C GLU A 39 -13.71 3.95 -0.42
N GLU A 40 -13.10 3.89 0.76
CA GLU A 40 -13.48 2.96 1.81
C GLU A 40 -14.66 3.56 2.57
N GLU A 41 -15.87 3.05 2.28
CA GLU A 41 -17.03 3.33 3.12
C GLU A 41 -16.84 2.64 4.48
N ARG A 42 -16.65 3.45 5.51
CA ARG A 42 -16.42 2.95 6.87
C ARG A 42 -17.74 2.70 7.59
N TYR A 43 -17.96 1.46 7.97
CA TYR A 43 -19.13 1.03 8.73
C TYR A 43 -18.72 0.46 10.09
N VAL A 44 -19.60 0.63 11.09
CA VAL A 44 -19.48 -0.04 12.39
C VAL A 44 -20.18 -1.39 12.31
N GLY A 45 -19.54 -2.42 12.83
CA GLY A 45 -20.10 -3.77 12.86
C GLY A 45 -19.55 -4.60 14.02
N THR A 46 -20.32 -5.62 14.38
CA THR A 46 -20.00 -6.57 15.43
C THR A 46 -19.36 -7.82 14.82
N VAL A 47 -18.19 -8.20 15.32
CA VAL A 47 -17.49 -9.43 14.91
C VAL A 47 -18.26 -10.64 15.42
N GLN A 48 -18.68 -11.53 14.52
CA GLN A 48 -19.39 -12.76 14.88
C GLN A 48 -18.44 -13.95 15.01
N THR A 49 -17.54 -14.11 14.05
CA THR A 49 -16.55 -15.19 14.07
C THR A 49 -15.20 -14.69 13.59
N VAL A 50 -14.16 -15.30 14.13
CA VAL A 50 -12.76 -15.02 13.82
C VAL A 50 -12.12 -16.35 13.44
N ASP A 51 -11.55 -16.43 12.24
CA ASP A 51 -10.73 -17.57 11.82
C ASP A 51 -9.25 -17.19 11.82
N ASP A 52 -8.52 -17.84 12.72
CA ASP A 52 -7.07 -17.71 12.93
C ASP A 52 -6.29 -18.86 12.28
N SER A 53 -6.92 -19.72 11.47
CA SER A 53 -6.30 -20.89 10.83
C SER A 53 -5.02 -20.57 10.04
N HIS A 54 -4.91 -19.35 9.50
CA HIS A 54 -3.76 -18.87 8.74
C HIS A 54 -2.82 -17.95 9.55
N ILE A 55 -3.01 -17.82 10.86
CA ILE A 55 -2.14 -17.03 11.74
C ILE A 55 -1.04 -17.90 12.34
N GLN A 56 0.21 -17.50 12.14
CA GLN A 56 1.36 -18.07 12.83
C GLN A 56 1.75 -17.18 14.01
N ARG A 57 2.01 -17.78 15.17
CA ARG A 57 2.41 -17.07 16.39
C ARG A 57 3.86 -17.38 16.73
N TYR A 58 4.68 -16.34 16.71
CA TYR A 58 6.08 -16.38 17.14
C TYR A 58 6.21 -15.59 18.44
N GLY A 59 6.00 -16.25 19.58
CA GLY A 59 6.00 -15.61 20.90
C GLY A 59 4.89 -14.58 21.06
N ILE A 60 5.26 -13.30 21.16
CA ILE A 60 4.32 -12.16 21.24
C ILE A 60 3.88 -11.65 19.86
N VAL A 61 4.56 -12.04 18.79
CA VAL A 61 4.26 -11.59 17.43
C VAL A 61 3.30 -12.56 16.75
N LYS A 62 2.24 -12.03 16.15
CA LYS A 62 1.34 -12.77 15.25
C LYS A 62 1.60 -12.30 13.82
N ALA A 63 1.74 -13.23 12.88
CA ALA A 63 1.93 -12.93 11.46
C ALA A 63 1.07 -13.88 10.63
N GLY A 64 0.41 -13.36 9.59
CA GLY A 64 -0.49 -14.13 8.74
C GLY A 64 -1.73 -13.34 8.36
N SER A 65 -2.69 -14.03 7.74
CA SER A 65 -4.01 -13.48 7.42
C SER A 65 -5.03 -13.96 8.44
N GLN A 66 -5.82 -13.02 8.95
CA GLN A 66 -6.98 -13.31 9.78
C GLN A 66 -8.24 -13.09 8.96
N GLN A 67 -9.16 -14.05 8.98
CA GLN A 67 -10.47 -13.88 8.35
C GLN A 67 -11.51 -13.54 9.42
N LEU A 68 -12.34 -12.53 9.15
CA LEU A 68 -13.32 -12.00 10.09
C LEU A 68 -14.69 -12.05 9.44
N THR A 69 -15.65 -12.73 10.08
CA THR A 69 -17.06 -12.56 9.72
C THR A 69 -17.65 -11.47 10.59
N VAL A 70 -18.09 -10.38 9.97
CA VAL A 70 -18.60 -9.18 10.65
C VAL A 70 -20.06 -8.96 10.26
N ARG A 71 -20.89 -8.64 11.25
CA ARG A 71 -22.25 -8.16 11.04
C ARG A 71 -22.27 -6.64 11.10
N LEU A 72 -22.76 -5.98 10.05
CA LEU A 72 -22.83 -4.52 10.02
C LEU A 72 -23.99 -4.01 10.89
N ASP A 73 -23.72 -3.06 11.78
CA ASP A 73 -24.69 -2.48 12.72
C ASP A 73 -25.30 -1.16 12.20
N GLU A 74 -24.61 -0.53 11.25
CA GLU A 74 -24.95 0.77 10.68
C GLU A 74 -24.85 0.78 9.15
N GLY A 75 -25.42 1.83 8.53
CA GLY A 75 -25.37 2.04 7.08
C GLY A 75 -26.42 1.27 6.27
N PRO A 76 -26.37 1.36 4.93
CA PRO A 76 -27.36 0.77 4.02
C PRO A 76 -27.35 -0.77 4.03
N TYR A 77 -26.30 -1.37 4.58
CA TYR A 77 -26.12 -2.82 4.66
C TYR A 77 -26.36 -3.38 6.08
N LYS A 78 -26.98 -2.60 6.97
CA LYS A 78 -27.27 -2.99 8.35
C LYS A 78 -27.93 -4.37 8.43
N GLY A 79 -27.40 -5.24 9.29
CA GLY A 79 -27.87 -6.59 9.51
C GLY A 79 -27.30 -7.65 8.57
N ARG A 80 -26.48 -7.28 7.57
CA ARG A 80 -25.77 -8.25 6.73
C ARG A 80 -24.51 -8.78 7.39
N GLU A 81 -24.19 -10.02 7.09
CA GLU A 81 -22.93 -10.69 7.45
C GLU A 81 -21.99 -10.69 6.25
N ILE A 82 -20.73 -10.33 6.48
CA ILE A 82 -19.66 -10.26 5.47
C ILE A 82 -18.47 -11.03 6.02
N ALA A 83 -17.85 -11.90 5.23
CA ALA A 83 -16.74 -12.80 5.60
C ALA A 83 -15.50 -12.60 4.71
#